data_AF-A0A816ZBM6-F1
#
_entry.id   AF-A0A816ZBM6-F1
#
_cell.length_a   1.000
_cell.length_b   1.000
_cell.length_c   1.000
_cell.angle_alpha   90.00
_cell.angle_beta   90.00
_cell.angle_gamma   90.00
#
_symmetry.space_group_name_H-M   'P 1'
#
loop_
_entity.id
_entity.type
_entity.pdbx_description
1 polymer ?
#
loop_
_entity_poly.entity_id
_entity_poly.type
_entity_poly.pdbx_seq_one_letter_code
_entity_poly.pdbx_strand_id
1 'polypeptide(L)'
;TEQGSIIRITGNLNEKEKIIQFINHVKTFFTITEMNVIDTLTQTTFRVKFEHKVEMEVIKWIKSFPHVALKLAALGSHVTVI
;
A
#
# COMPACT_ATOMS: atom_id res chain seq x y z
N THR A 1 0.12 7.37 23.61
CA THR A 1 0.88 7.49 22.36
C THR A 1 0.62 6.24 21.55
N GLU A 2 -0.35 6.30 20.63
CA GLU A 2 -0.68 5.15 19.79
C GLU A 2 0.37 4.99 18.70
N GLN A 3 0.96 3.79 18.61
CA GLN A 3 1.85 3.45 17.50
C GLN A 3 1.01 3.29 16.23
N GLY A 4 1.17 4.23 15.30
CA GLY A 4 0.61 4.13 13.96
C GLY A 4 1.13 2.90 13.20
N SER A 5 0.33 2.35 12.29
CA SER A 5 0.70 1.14 11.52
C SER A 5 1.48 1.46 10.25
N ILE A 6 2.32 0.51 9.81
CA ILE A 6 3.07 0.63 8.57
C ILE A 6 2.61 -0.44 7.58
N ILE A 7 2.28 -0.03 6.36
CA ILE A 7 2.00 -0.92 5.24
C ILE A 7 3.13 -0.81 4.22
N ARG A 8 3.59 -1.96 3.74
CA ARG A 8 4.51 -2.09 2.62
C ARG A 8 3.75 -2.62 1.41
N ILE A 9 3.86 -1.90 0.30
CA ILE A 9 3.30 -2.29 -0.99
C ILE A 9 4.46 -2.38 -1.97
N THR A 10 4.79 -3.60 -2.40
CA THR A 10 5.86 -3.86 -3.36
C THR A 10 5.25 -4.36 -4.66
N GLY A 11 5.67 -3.77 -5.78
CA GLY A 11 5.27 -4.21 -7.10
C GLY A 11 6.30 -3.90 -8.16
N ASN A 12 6.02 -4.21 -9.42
CA ASN A 12 6.97 -3.93 -10.50
C ASN A 12 7.06 -2.42 -10.76
N LEU A 13 8.22 -1.96 -11.24
CA LEU A 13 8.49 -0.53 -11.46
C LEU A 13 7.51 0.10 -12.48
N ASN A 14 7.13 -0.65 -13.51
CA ASN A 14 6.13 -0.24 -14.51
C ASN A 14 4.69 -0.15 -13.94
N GLU A 15 4.47 -0.54 -12.69
CA GLU A 15 3.19 -0.45 -11.99
C GLU A 15 3.13 0.69 -10.97
N LYS A 16 4.23 1.46 -10.84
CA LYS A 16 4.37 2.53 -9.87
C LYS A 16 3.19 3.50 -9.86
N GLU A 17 2.72 3.92 -11.03
CA GLU A 17 1.57 4.83 -11.13
C GLU A 17 0.27 4.22 -10.59
N LYS A 18 0.04 2.92 -10.79
CA LYS A 18 -1.14 2.21 -10.27
C LYS A 18 -1.08 2.08 -8.76
N ILE A 19 0.11 1.81 -8.20
CA ILE A 19 0.33 1.76 -6.75
C ILE A 19 0.10 3.14 -6.14
N ILE A 20 0.55 4.22 -6.79
CA ILE A 20 0.30 5.61 -6.35
C ILE A 20 -1.21 5.92 -6.37
N GLN A 21 -1.94 5.55 -7.41
CA GLN A 21 -3.39 5.73 -7.48
C GLN A 21 -4.10 5.00 -6.33
N PHE A 22 -3.68 3.77 -6.03
CA PHE A 22 -4.19 3.02 -4.90
C PHE A 22 -3.90 3.73 -3.56
N ILE A 23 -2.67 4.18 -3.32
CA ILE A 23 -2.32 4.90 -2.08
C ILE A 23 -3.12 6.20 -1.97
N ASN A 24 -3.29 6.94 -3.06
CA ASN A 24 -4.11 8.16 -3.08
C ASN A 24 -5.57 7.87 -2.76
N HIS A 25 -6.10 6.73 -3.20
CA HIS A 25 -7.42 6.30 -2.78
C HIS A 25 -7.45 5.96 -1.28
N VAL A 26 -6.46 5.23 -0.76
CA VAL A 26 -6.37 4.93 0.68
C VAL A 26 -6.27 6.21 1.52
N LYS A 27 -5.58 7.26 1.04
CA LYS A 27 -5.50 8.58 1.70
C LYS A 27 -6.85 9.24 1.93
N THR A 28 -7.88 8.91 1.14
CA THR A 28 -9.22 9.50 1.36
C THR A 28 -9.93 8.88 2.56
N PHE A 29 -9.46 7.74 3.06
CA PHE A 29 -10.05 7.03 4.20
C PHE A 29 -9.16 7.07 5.45
N PHE A 30 -7.84 7.23 5.28
CA PHE A 30 -6.88 7.16 6.37
C PHE A 30 -5.86 8.30 6.30
N THR A 31 -5.53 8.87 7.47
CA THR A 31 -4.45 9.85 7.61
C THR A 31 -3.10 9.14 7.48
N ILE A 32 -2.36 9.44 6.40
CA ILE A 32 -0.99 8.99 6.19
C ILE A 32 -0.03 10.04 6.77
N THR A 33 0.83 9.63 7.69
CA THR A 33 1.81 10.51 8.35
C THR A 33 3.16 10.48 7.66
N GLU A 34 3.49 9.40 6.96
CA GLU A 34 4.77 9.24 6.27
C GLU A 34 4.61 8.34 5.05
N MET A 35 5.28 8.68 3.95
CA MET A 35 5.34 7.84 2.75
C MET A 35 6.77 7.86 2.20
N ASN A 36 7.39 6.69 2.12
CA ASN A 36 8.71 6.50 1.54
C ASN A 36 8.62 5.56 0.33
N VAL A 37 9.35 5.89 -0.73
CA VAL A 37 9.39 5.12 -1.98
C VAL A 37 10.80 4.65 -2.22
N ILE A 38 10.96 3.35 -2.46
CA ILE A 38 12.24 2.71 -2.73
C ILE A 38 12.12 2.03 -4.10
N ASP A 39 12.81 2.58 -5.08
CA ASP A 39 12.89 2.01 -6.43
C ASP A 39 14.17 1.17 -6.54
N THR A 40 14.03 0.03 -7.21
CA THR A 40 15.12 -0.86 -7.63
C THR A 40 15.05 -1.02 -9.15
N LEU A 41 15.95 -1.81 -9.74
CA LEU A 41 15.99 -2.04 -11.19
C LEU A 41 14.67 -2.57 -11.76
N THR A 42 13.92 -3.37 -10.99
CA THR A 42 12.70 -4.04 -11.48
C THR A 42 11.47 -3.78 -10.61
N GLN A 43 11.64 -3.34 -9.37
CA GLN A 43 10.55 -3.19 -8.41
C GLN A 43 10.51 -1.81 -7.77
N THR A 44 9.32 -1.38 -7.40
CA THR A 44 9.07 -0.22 -6.55
C THR A 44 8.42 -0.69 -5.25
N THR A 45 8.87 -0.14 -4.13
CA THR A 45 8.30 -0.42 -2.81
C THR A 45 7.86 0.88 -2.16
N PHE A 46 6.58 0.95 -1.83
CA PHE A 46 5.99 2.03 -1.05
C PHE A 46 5.87 1.57 0.40
N ARG A 47 6.49 2.33 1.31
CA ARG A 47 6.31 2.20 2.75
C ARG A 47 5.44 3.35 3.22
N VAL A 48 4.25 3.02 3.71
CA VAL A 48 3.21 3.99 4.07
C VAL A 48 2.91 3.84 5.56
N LYS A 49 3.05 4.93 6.31
CA LYS A 49 2.73 4.98 7.75
C LYS A 49 1.41 5.72 7.97
N PHE A 50 0.54 5.14 8.77
CA PHE A 50 -0.74 5.71 9.15
C PHE A 50 -0.67 6.34 10.53
N GLU A 51 -1.45 7.38 10.78
CA GLU A 51 -1.54 8.03 12.10
C GLU A 51 -2.12 7.07 13.15
N HIS A 52 -3.12 6.28 12.74
CA HIS A 52 -3.84 5.36 13.59
C HIS A 52 -3.47 3.91 13.28
N LYS A 53 -3.77 3.03 14.23
CA LYS A 53 -3.61 1.59 14.03
C LYS A 53 -4.55 1.13 12.91
N VAL A 54 -3.98 0.53 11.87
CA VAL A 54 -4.76 -0.06 10.79
C VAL A 54 -5.28 -1.42 11.29
N GLU A 55 -6.57 -1.51 11.57
CA GLU A 55 -7.19 -2.75 12.02
C GLU A 55 -7.19 -3.83 10.92
N MET A 56 -7.25 -5.11 11.31
CA MET A 56 -7.26 -6.23 10.37
C MET A 56 -8.38 -6.12 9.31
N GLU A 57 -9.51 -5.50 9.65
CA GLU A 57 -10.62 -5.29 8.73
C GLU A 57 -10.26 -4.31 7.61
N VAL A 58 -9.46 -3.29 7.90
CA VAL A 58 -8.93 -2.36 6.88
C VAL A 58 -7.94 -3.08 5.97
N ILE A 59 -7.12 -3.98 6.51
CA ILE A 59 -6.21 -4.81 5.70
C ILE A 59 -7.02 -5.72 4.77
N LYS A 60 -8.11 -6.33 5.26
CA LYS A 60 -9.02 -7.12 4.43
C LYS A 60 -9.70 -6.25 3.38
N TRP A 61 -10.13 -5.05 3.73
CA TRP A 61 -10.73 -4.07 2.81
C TRP A 61 -9.75 -3.66 1.70
N ILE A 62 -8.52 -3.29 2.06
CA ILE A 62 -7.41 -3.00 1.14
C ILE A 62 -7.17 -4.17 0.18
N LYS A 63 -7.09 -5.40 0.73
CA LYS A 63 -6.91 -6.63 -0.07
C LYS A 63 -8.13 -6.98 -0.92
N SER A 64 -9.33 -6.55 -0.52
CA SER A 64 -10.57 -6.83 -1.22
C SER A 64 -10.83 -5.93 -2.41
N PHE A 65 -10.03 -4.88 -2.64
CA PHE A 65 -10.18 -4.00 -3.82
C PHE A 65 -10.03 -4.82 -5.10
N PRO A 66 -11.14 -5.15 -5.78
CA PRO A 66 -11.16 -6.22 -6.77
C PRO A 66 -10.57 -5.79 -8.12
N HIS A 67 -10.24 -4.50 -8.29
CA HIS A 67 -9.60 -4.01 -9.51
C HIS A 67 -8.11 -3.73 -9.36
N VAL A 68 -7.65 -3.44 -8.14
CA VAL A 68 -6.24 -3.08 -7.87
C VAL A 68 -5.53 -4.25 -7.20
N ALA A 69 -6.10 -4.91 -6.19
CA ALA A 69 -5.48 -6.08 -5.57
C ALA A 69 -5.41 -7.28 -6.54
N LEU A 70 -6.43 -7.46 -7.40
CA LEU A 70 -6.42 -8.48 -8.47
C LEU A 70 -5.43 -8.15 -9.59
N LYS A 71 -5.25 -6.87 -9.96
CA LYS A 71 -4.20 -6.44 -10.89
C LYS A 71 -2.81 -6.61 -10.27
N LEU A 72 -2.62 -6.19 -9.03
CA LEU A 72 -1.36 -6.32 -8.29
C LEU A 72 -0.98 -7.80 -8.09
N ALA A 73 -1.93 -8.65 -7.70
CA ALA A 73 -1.70 -10.08 -7.52
C ALA A 73 -1.40 -10.80 -8.85
N ALA A 74 -2.11 -10.45 -9.94
CA ALA A 74 -1.83 -10.99 -11.27
C ALA A 74 -0.47 -10.55 -11.85
N LEU A 75 0.13 -9.49 -11.29
CA LEU A 75 1.39 -8.89 -11.74
C LEU A 75 2.56 -9.19 -10.77
N GLY A 76 2.35 -9.98 -9.71
CA GLY A 76 3.41 -10.38 -8.76
C GLY A 76 3.70 -9.37 -7.66
N SER A 77 2.81 -8.43 -7.41
CA SER A 77 2.90 -7.41 -6.35
C SER A 77 2.28 -7.91 -5.03
N HIS A 78 2.86 -7.50 -3.89
CA HIS A 78 2.44 -7.94 -2.54
C HIS A 78 2.18 -6.75 -1.59
N VAL A 79 1.11 -6.85 -0.79
CA VAL A 79 0.81 -5.92 0.31
C VAL A 79 1.05 -6.63 1.64
N THR A 80 1.99 -6.12 2.44
CA THR A 80 2.35 -6.65 3.76
C THR A 80 2.22 -5.56 4.82
N VAL A 81 1.72 -5.88 6.00
CA VAL A 81 1.67 -4.98 7.16
C VAL A 81 2.80 -5.36 8.11
N ILE A 82 3.56 -4.38 8.57
CA ILE A 82 4.76 -4.54 9.41
C ILE A 82 4.53 -3.85 10.75
#